data_AF-A0A3B6SLL4-F1
#
_entry.id   AF-A0A3B6SLL4-F1
#
_cell.length_a   1.000
_cell.length_b   1.000
_cell.length_c   1.000
_cell.angle_alpha   90.00
_cell.angle_beta   90.00
_cell.angle_gamma   90.00
#
_symmetry.space_group_name_H-M   'P 1'
#
loop_
_entity.id
_entity.type
_entity.pdbx_description
1 polymer ?
#
loop_
_entity_poly.entity_id
_entity_poly.type
_entity_poly.pdbx_seq_one_letter_code
_entity_poly.pdbx_strand_id
1 'polypeptide(L)'
;MSMVLKKMSSATSGLNEVFTTLLRGFEVSKGPPADQSIEVAKQRRQIGSIDADITLVHERLNESQDGAAAVEAVRAELAQAKEQAWVSNAAALKVAEELRAEQDGHRRSEEKIAEMAVELKNAADRCELLEKENKASSADLNKALNATKEMRTEVRGVREELQQAGKITAGGSYLLRTKFLDPKYAPLDGHWSPADSYADLAKSTANAAKFFEDQGDKEVEKLFWPQFNAPARPLPLSEKMAAVAELHRVSGLAMRSVIDHLWPKGPKPNSYFGLVQQFLGAVPHIDAMRRSACIEGARMALARVKAYWTDMEATIVATQNPAGGQYSAEHYLEQVTEGACLIGAQSSKNVVFE
;
A
#
# COMPACT_ATOMS: atom_id res chain seq x y z
N MET A 1 -89.13 -49.09 35.92
CA MET A 1 -89.58 -50.51 35.98
C MET A 1 -90.07 -50.98 37.36
N SER A 2 -89.40 -50.65 38.47
CA SER A 2 -89.76 -51.16 39.82
C SER A 2 -91.18 -50.79 40.31
N MET A 3 -91.66 -49.55 40.10
CA MET A 3 -93.02 -49.15 40.53
C MET A 3 -94.16 -49.80 39.73
N VAL A 4 -93.94 -50.05 38.43
CA VAL A 4 -94.96 -50.66 37.55
C VAL A 4 -95.10 -52.16 37.87
N LEU A 5 -93.98 -52.87 38.09
CA LEU A 5 -93.98 -54.26 38.53
C LEU A 5 -94.66 -54.45 39.91
N LYS A 6 -94.48 -53.50 40.84
CA LYS A 6 -95.16 -53.51 42.15
C LYS A 6 -96.68 -53.35 42.01
N LYS A 7 -97.14 -52.45 41.14
CA LYS A 7 -98.57 -52.26 40.86
C LYS A 7 -99.19 -53.47 40.15
N MET A 8 -98.47 -54.09 39.20
CA MET A 8 -98.93 -55.32 38.54
C MET A 8 -99.06 -56.47 39.55
N SER A 9 -98.05 -56.70 40.41
CA SER A 9 -98.12 -57.76 41.43
C SER A 9 -99.27 -57.57 42.44
N SER A 10 -99.60 -56.32 42.79
CA SER A 10 -100.74 -56.01 43.66
C SER A 10 -102.09 -56.19 42.97
N ALA A 11 -102.15 -56.01 41.65
CA ALA A 11 -103.37 -56.25 40.86
C ALA A 11 -103.61 -57.76 40.67
N THR A 12 -102.54 -58.55 40.46
CA THR A 12 -102.66 -60.02 40.34
C THR A 12 -103.08 -60.69 41.65
N SER A 13 -102.62 -60.19 42.81
CA SER A 13 -103.06 -60.71 44.11
C SER A 13 -104.54 -60.41 44.38
N GLY A 14 -105.00 -59.21 44.03
CA GLY A 14 -106.42 -58.84 44.17
C GLY A 14 -107.34 -59.62 43.23
N LEU A 15 -106.92 -59.87 41.99
CA LEU A 15 -107.69 -60.70 41.04
C LEU A 15 -107.80 -62.16 41.50
N ASN A 16 -106.73 -62.73 42.06
CA ASN A 16 -106.74 -64.09 42.58
C ASN A 16 -107.67 -64.21 43.81
N GLU A 17 -107.69 -63.21 44.68
CA GLU A 17 -108.56 -63.16 45.87
C GLU A 17 -110.05 -63.12 45.49
N VAL A 18 -110.41 -62.35 44.45
CA VAL A 18 -111.78 -62.25 43.92
C VAL A 18 -112.24 -63.53 43.22
N PHE A 19 -111.39 -64.18 42.43
CA PHE A 19 -111.71 -65.48 41.82
C PHE A 19 -111.90 -66.59 42.87
N THR A 20 -111.14 -66.53 43.96
CA THR A 20 -111.26 -67.49 45.07
C THR A 20 -112.56 -67.30 45.86
N THR A 21 -113.07 -66.07 45.96
CA THR A 21 -114.37 -65.79 46.59
C THR A 21 -115.55 -66.18 45.69
N LEU A 22 -115.44 -66.00 44.37
CA LEU A 22 -116.49 -66.37 43.41
C LEU A 22 -116.70 -67.89 43.31
N LEU A 23 -115.62 -68.68 43.35
CA LEU A 23 -115.71 -70.15 43.34
C LEU A 23 -116.30 -70.72 44.64
N ARG A 24 -116.11 -70.05 45.78
CA ARG A 24 -116.68 -70.47 47.09
C ARG A 24 -118.17 -70.15 47.24
N GLY A 25 -118.71 -69.21 46.46
CA GLY A 25 -120.13 -68.83 46.49
C GLY A 25 -121.07 -69.75 45.70
N PHE A 26 -120.56 -70.65 44.85
CA PHE A 26 -121.38 -71.46 43.94
C PHE A 26 -121.89 -72.78 44.55
N GLU A 27 -121.44 -73.16 45.76
CA GLU A 27 -121.72 -74.50 46.33
C GLU A 27 -122.82 -74.52 47.42
N VAL A 28 -123.42 -73.38 47.76
CA VAL A 28 -124.58 -73.34 48.69
C VAL A 28 -125.60 -72.29 48.24
N SER A 29 -126.78 -72.76 47.87
CA SER A 29 -128.12 -72.14 48.09
C SER A 29 -129.02 -72.13 46.84
N LYS A 30 -130.03 -73.01 46.87
CA LYS A 30 -131.25 -72.93 46.07
C LYS A 30 -132.17 -71.86 46.68
N GLY A 31 -132.35 -70.73 46.00
CA GLY A 31 -133.30 -69.65 46.34
C GLY A 31 -133.72 -68.86 45.08
N PRO A 32 -134.87 -68.15 45.08
CA PRO A 32 -135.65 -67.84 43.87
C PRO A 32 -135.13 -66.65 43.00
N PRO A 33 -135.59 -66.51 41.74
CA PRO A 33 -134.78 -66.03 40.60
C PRO A 33 -135.03 -64.56 40.17
N ALA A 34 -135.14 -63.60 41.10
CA ALA A 34 -135.47 -62.21 40.72
C ALA A 34 -134.43 -61.13 41.09
N ASP A 35 -133.55 -61.36 42.08
CA ASP A 35 -132.63 -60.33 42.60
C ASP A 35 -131.19 -60.42 42.06
N GLN A 36 -130.80 -61.56 41.47
CA GLN A 36 -129.49 -61.73 40.83
C GLN A 36 -129.32 -60.90 39.54
N SER A 37 -130.42 -60.49 38.90
CA SER A 37 -130.38 -59.78 37.61
C SER A 37 -129.93 -58.31 37.73
N ILE A 38 -130.21 -57.64 38.86
CA ILE A 38 -129.84 -56.23 39.10
C ILE A 38 -128.35 -56.12 39.45
N GLU A 39 -127.86 -57.02 40.31
CA GLU A 39 -126.45 -57.07 40.70
C GLU A 39 -125.55 -57.42 39.50
N VAL A 40 -125.99 -58.37 38.65
CA VAL A 40 -125.30 -58.73 37.40
C VAL A 40 -125.32 -57.59 36.38
N ALA A 41 -126.40 -56.79 36.29
CA ALA A 41 -126.45 -55.63 35.40
C ALA A 41 -125.53 -54.49 35.87
N LYS A 42 -125.42 -54.27 37.19
CA LYS A 42 -124.48 -53.31 37.80
C LYS A 42 -123.03 -53.73 37.59
N GLN A 43 -122.72 -55.01 37.83
CA GLN A 43 -121.41 -55.58 37.54
C GLN A 43 -121.07 -55.48 36.05
N ARG A 44 -122.02 -55.70 35.13
CA ARG A 44 -121.80 -55.49 33.69
C ARG A 44 -121.46 -54.04 33.32
N ARG A 45 -122.15 -53.05 33.90
CA ARG A 45 -121.79 -51.62 33.68
C ARG A 45 -120.41 -51.28 34.24
N GLN A 46 -120.09 -51.80 35.43
CA GLN A 46 -118.79 -51.58 36.06
C GLN A 46 -117.66 -52.24 35.27
N ILE A 47 -117.88 -53.46 34.76
CA ILE A 47 -116.97 -54.15 33.83
C ILE A 47 -116.80 -53.33 32.54
N GLY A 48 -117.87 -52.78 31.96
CA GLY A 48 -117.77 -51.92 30.77
C GLY A 48 -117.00 -50.61 31.00
N SER A 49 -117.14 -50.00 32.18
CA SER A 49 -116.34 -48.81 32.56
C SER A 49 -114.86 -49.17 32.76
N ILE A 50 -114.57 -50.31 33.40
CA ILE A 50 -113.21 -50.80 33.61
C ILE A 50 -112.57 -51.18 32.27
N ASP A 51 -113.32 -51.75 31.33
CA ASP A 51 -112.85 -52.09 29.98
C ASP A 51 -112.48 -50.83 29.16
N ALA A 52 -113.29 -49.77 29.27
CA ALA A 52 -112.97 -48.46 28.68
C ALA A 52 -111.73 -47.82 29.32
N ASP A 53 -111.60 -47.89 30.66
CA ASP A 53 -110.41 -47.40 31.37
C ASP A 53 -109.16 -48.22 31.01
N ILE A 54 -109.26 -49.54 30.86
CA ILE A 54 -108.17 -50.42 30.41
C ILE A 54 -107.75 -50.07 28.97
N THR A 55 -108.71 -49.81 28.09
CA THR A 55 -108.43 -49.38 26.70
C THR A 55 -107.68 -48.04 26.68
N LEU A 56 -108.15 -47.07 27.46
CA LEU A 56 -107.51 -45.75 27.58
C LEU A 56 -106.11 -45.83 28.23
N VAL A 57 -105.93 -46.70 29.23
CA VAL A 57 -104.62 -46.98 29.82
C VAL A 57 -103.69 -47.64 28.81
N HIS A 58 -104.19 -48.55 27.98
CA HIS A 58 -103.41 -49.19 26.92
C HIS A 58 -102.96 -48.19 25.85
N GLU A 59 -103.85 -47.28 25.42
CA GLU A 59 -103.52 -46.22 24.47
C GLU A 59 -102.46 -45.26 25.03
N ARG A 60 -102.64 -44.78 26.27
CA ARG A 60 -101.64 -43.94 26.95
C ARG A 60 -100.32 -44.66 27.22
N LEU A 61 -100.36 -45.98 27.46
CA LEU A 61 -99.15 -46.77 27.60
C LEU A 61 -98.40 -46.82 26.26
N ASN A 62 -99.11 -47.01 25.15
CA ASN A 62 -98.54 -47.03 23.81
C ASN A 62 -97.95 -45.65 23.44
N GLU A 63 -98.69 -44.55 23.66
CA GLU A 63 -98.19 -43.18 23.48
C GLU A 63 -96.96 -42.87 24.37
N SER A 64 -96.96 -43.37 25.60
CA SER A 64 -95.81 -43.21 26.51
C SER A 64 -94.60 -44.05 26.10
N GLN A 65 -94.83 -45.20 25.44
CA GLN A 65 -93.78 -46.04 24.86
C GLN A 65 -93.18 -45.36 23.62
N ASP A 66 -94.01 -44.78 22.74
CA ASP A 66 -93.57 -44.00 21.59
C ASP A 66 -92.79 -42.74 22.04
N GLY A 67 -93.29 -42.03 23.04
CA GLY A 67 -92.60 -40.89 23.66
C GLY A 67 -91.28 -41.27 24.34
N ALA A 68 -91.22 -42.42 25.02
CA ALA A 68 -89.98 -42.94 25.60
C ALA A 68 -88.94 -43.29 24.53
N ALA A 69 -89.36 -43.90 23.41
CA ALA A 69 -88.48 -44.18 22.28
C ALA A 69 -87.92 -42.88 21.67
N ALA A 70 -88.75 -41.84 21.52
CA ALA A 70 -88.31 -40.53 21.04
C ALA A 70 -87.32 -39.85 22.00
N VAL A 71 -87.54 -39.92 23.32
CA VAL A 71 -86.62 -39.37 24.32
C VAL A 71 -85.28 -40.10 24.32
N GLU A 72 -85.27 -41.43 24.16
CA GLU A 72 -84.02 -42.20 24.05
C GLU A 72 -83.28 -41.90 22.75
N ALA A 73 -83.98 -41.68 21.63
CA ALA A 73 -83.39 -41.22 20.38
C ALA A 73 -82.71 -39.84 20.53
N VAL A 74 -83.40 -38.86 21.14
CA VAL A 74 -82.83 -37.53 21.40
C VAL A 74 -81.63 -37.60 22.36
N ARG A 75 -81.66 -38.51 23.36
CA ARG A 75 -80.50 -38.73 24.25
C ARG A 75 -79.30 -39.29 23.50
N ALA A 76 -79.52 -40.23 22.58
CA ALA A 76 -78.46 -40.78 21.73
C ALA A 76 -77.88 -39.70 20.79
N GLU A 77 -78.75 -38.89 20.15
CA GLU A 77 -78.32 -37.77 19.31
C GLU A 77 -77.54 -36.71 20.10
N LEU A 78 -77.97 -36.37 21.32
CA LEU A 78 -77.24 -35.44 22.19
C LEU A 78 -75.88 -35.99 22.59
N ALA A 79 -75.78 -37.29 22.88
CA ALA A 79 -74.50 -37.93 23.18
C ALA A 79 -73.57 -37.87 21.96
N GLN A 80 -74.08 -38.18 20.77
CA GLN A 80 -73.32 -38.09 19.52
C GLN A 80 -72.89 -36.65 19.21
N ALA A 81 -73.77 -35.67 19.39
CA ALA A 81 -73.47 -34.26 19.16
C ALA A 81 -72.40 -33.74 20.14
N LYS A 82 -72.42 -34.18 21.40
CA LYS A 82 -71.37 -33.86 22.38
C LYS A 82 -70.04 -34.44 21.93
N GLU A 83 -69.99 -35.71 21.56
CA GLU A 83 -68.74 -36.33 21.08
C GLU A 83 -68.22 -35.64 19.81
N GLN A 84 -69.10 -35.31 18.86
CA GLN A 84 -68.71 -34.53 17.68
C GLN A 84 -68.18 -33.13 18.04
N ALA A 85 -68.79 -32.45 19.02
CA ALA A 85 -68.30 -31.15 19.50
C ALA A 85 -66.93 -31.28 20.19
N TRP A 86 -66.72 -32.33 20.99
CA TRP A 86 -65.43 -32.64 21.59
C TRP A 86 -64.35 -32.91 20.54
N VAL A 87 -64.65 -33.74 19.54
CA VAL A 87 -63.74 -34.05 18.43
C VAL A 87 -63.44 -32.80 17.59
N SER A 88 -64.46 -31.98 17.29
CA SER A 88 -64.29 -30.73 16.53
C SER A 88 -63.44 -29.71 17.30
N ASN A 89 -63.65 -29.55 18.61
CA ASN A 89 -62.80 -28.69 19.44
C ASN A 89 -61.36 -29.18 19.51
N ALA A 90 -61.15 -30.49 19.65
CA ALA A 90 -59.81 -31.07 19.65
C ALA A 90 -59.10 -30.86 18.29
N ALA A 91 -59.82 -31.02 17.19
CA ALA A 91 -59.29 -30.73 15.85
C ALA A 91 -58.98 -29.23 15.67
N ALA A 92 -59.85 -28.34 16.13
CA ALA A 92 -59.62 -26.90 16.06
C ALA A 92 -58.41 -26.44 16.89
N LEU A 93 -58.22 -27.01 18.09
CA LEU A 93 -57.04 -26.76 18.91
C LEU A 93 -55.75 -27.23 18.21
N LYS A 94 -55.77 -28.43 17.63
CA LYS A 94 -54.62 -28.95 16.87
C LYS A 94 -54.26 -28.07 15.68
N VAL A 95 -55.26 -27.62 14.91
CA VAL A 95 -55.05 -26.69 13.78
C VAL A 95 -54.53 -25.34 14.27
N ALA A 96 -55.00 -24.83 15.41
CA ALA A 96 -54.50 -23.58 15.98
C ALA A 96 -53.04 -23.69 16.45
N GLU A 97 -52.64 -24.83 17.02
CA GLU A 97 -51.25 -25.12 17.39
C GLU A 97 -50.34 -25.21 16.17
N GLU A 98 -50.76 -25.94 15.13
CA GLU A 98 -50.02 -26.04 13.85
C GLU A 98 -49.87 -24.67 13.19
N LEU A 99 -50.92 -23.84 13.18
CA LEU A 99 -50.87 -22.48 12.64
C LEU A 99 -49.90 -21.57 13.40
N ARG A 100 -49.85 -21.67 14.74
CA ARG A 100 -48.88 -20.91 15.54
C ARG A 100 -47.45 -21.36 15.26
N ALA A 101 -47.21 -22.67 15.17
CA ALA A 101 -45.89 -23.20 14.84
C ALA A 101 -45.43 -22.74 13.45
N GLU A 102 -46.35 -22.71 12.47
CA GLU A 102 -46.06 -22.20 11.12
C GLU A 102 -45.77 -20.69 11.14
N GLN A 103 -46.54 -19.89 11.88
CA GLN A 103 -46.31 -18.45 12.01
C GLN A 103 -44.96 -18.13 12.67
N ASP A 104 -44.59 -18.86 13.72
CA ASP A 104 -43.27 -18.72 14.36
C ASP A 104 -42.14 -19.13 13.39
N GLY A 105 -42.36 -20.19 12.60
CA GLY A 105 -41.45 -20.60 11.53
C GLY A 105 -41.30 -19.53 10.45
N HIS A 106 -42.41 -18.95 10.01
CA HIS A 106 -42.43 -17.88 9.02
C HIS A 106 -41.67 -16.66 9.53
N ARG A 107 -41.98 -16.17 10.74
CA ARG A 107 -41.30 -15.01 11.35
C ARG A 107 -39.79 -15.21 11.43
N ARG A 108 -39.33 -16.40 11.85
CA ARG A 108 -37.91 -16.74 11.90
C ARG A 108 -37.26 -16.75 10.51
N SER A 109 -37.99 -17.16 9.49
CA SER A 109 -37.46 -17.14 8.12
C SER A 109 -37.38 -15.72 7.57
N GLU A 110 -38.35 -14.85 7.86
CA GLU A 110 -38.30 -13.42 7.54
C GLU A 110 -37.11 -12.73 8.22
N GLU A 111 -36.87 -12.97 9.52
CA GLU A 111 -35.72 -12.44 10.25
C GLU A 111 -34.40 -12.85 9.59
N LYS A 112 -34.25 -14.12 9.21
CA LYS A 112 -33.06 -14.62 8.50
C LYS A 112 -32.90 -14.01 7.11
N ILE A 113 -33.99 -13.80 6.38
CA ILE A 113 -33.97 -13.15 5.06
C ILE A 113 -33.52 -11.69 5.20
N ALA A 114 -34.01 -10.97 6.21
CA ALA A 114 -33.59 -9.61 6.49
C ALA A 114 -32.10 -9.52 6.88
N GLU A 115 -31.61 -10.45 7.71
CA GLU A 115 -30.19 -10.57 8.06
C GLU A 115 -29.33 -10.82 6.81
N MET A 116 -29.68 -11.82 5.99
CA MET A 116 -28.97 -12.11 4.74
C MET A 116 -29.00 -10.94 3.76
N ALA A 117 -30.10 -10.18 3.69
CA ALA A 117 -30.20 -9.01 2.81
C ALA A 117 -29.20 -7.91 3.23
N VAL A 118 -29.01 -7.71 4.54
CA VAL A 118 -28.02 -6.76 5.07
C VAL A 118 -26.60 -7.26 4.78
N GLU A 119 -26.32 -8.54 5.00
CA GLU A 119 -25.00 -9.12 4.69
C GLU A 119 -24.67 -9.04 3.21
N LEU A 120 -25.63 -9.33 2.32
CA LEU A 120 -25.45 -9.23 0.87
C LEU A 120 -25.16 -7.79 0.45
N LYS A 121 -25.85 -6.82 1.03
CA LYS A 121 -25.57 -5.40 0.78
C LYS A 121 -24.16 -5.02 1.23
N ASN A 122 -23.78 -5.40 2.45
CA ASN A 122 -22.44 -5.15 2.98
C ASN A 122 -21.36 -5.81 2.11
N ALA A 123 -21.61 -7.03 1.61
CA ALA A 123 -20.71 -7.74 0.71
C ALA A 123 -20.59 -7.02 -0.64
N ALA A 124 -21.70 -6.53 -1.20
CA ALA A 124 -21.70 -5.74 -2.43
C ALA A 124 -20.88 -4.44 -2.27
N ASP A 125 -21.10 -3.70 -1.19
CA ASP A 125 -20.37 -2.46 -0.89
C ASP A 125 -18.85 -2.73 -0.77
N ARG A 126 -18.48 -3.86 -0.14
CA ARG A 126 -17.07 -4.30 -0.05
C ARG A 126 -16.48 -4.67 -1.42
N CYS A 127 -17.24 -5.34 -2.28
CA CYS A 127 -16.80 -5.65 -3.64
C CYS A 127 -16.55 -4.36 -4.44
N GLU A 128 -17.44 -3.38 -4.38
CA GLU A 128 -17.24 -2.10 -5.05
C GLU A 128 -16.00 -1.35 -4.55
N LEU A 129 -15.75 -1.37 -3.24
CA LEU A 129 -14.55 -0.77 -2.65
C LEU A 129 -13.27 -1.47 -3.16
N LEU A 130 -13.25 -2.80 -3.13
CA LEU A 130 -12.12 -3.59 -3.63
C LEU A 130 -11.87 -3.39 -5.12
N GLU A 131 -12.91 -3.21 -5.94
CA GLU A 131 -12.75 -2.85 -7.34
C GLU A 131 -12.09 -1.49 -7.53
N LYS A 132 -12.45 -0.49 -6.73
CA LYS A 132 -11.84 0.85 -6.76
C LYS A 132 -10.37 0.78 -6.35
N GLU A 133 -10.05 0.06 -5.28
CA GLU A 133 -8.67 -0.17 -4.82
C GLU A 133 -7.84 -0.93 -5.87
N ASN A 134 -8.41 -1.95 -6.51
CA ASN A 134 -7.74 -2.70 -7.57
C ASN A 134 -7.44 -1.82 -8.79
N LYS A 135 -8.39 -0.96 -9.20
CA LYS A 135 -8.16 0.03 -10.27
C LYS A 135 -7.04 1.01 -9.91
N ALA A 136 -7.00 1.52 -8.68
CA ALA A 136 -5.94 2.42 -8.21
C ALA A 136 -4.58 1.71 -8.18
N SER A 137 -4.51 0.50 -7.61
CA SER A 137 -3.30 -0.32 -7.55
C SER A 137 -2.78 -0.67 -8.95
N SER A 138 -3.67 -0.98 -9.90
CA SER A 138 -3.31 -1.20 -11.30
C SER A 138 -2.73 0.04 -11.97
N ALA A 139 -3.27 1.22 -11.69
CA ALA A 139 -2.73 2.49 -12.19
C ALA A 139 -1.32 2.77 -11.64
N ASP A 140 -1.12 2.56 -10.34
CA ASP A 140 0.19 2.71 -9.70
C ASP A 140 1.22 1.70 -10.22
N LEU A 141 0.82 0.45 -10.43
CA LEU A 141 1.66 -0.58 -11.05
C LEU A 141 2.12 -0.17 -12.46
N ASN A 142 1.19 0.34 -13.28
CA ASN A 142 1.52 0.82 -14.62
C ASN A 142 2.49 2.01 -14.58
N LYS A 143 2.31 2.94 -13.63
CA LYS A 143 3.24 4.05 -13.41
C LYS A 143 4.63 3.55 -13.00
N ALA A 144 4.71 2.62 -12.05
CA ALA A 144 5.97 2.02 -11.62
C ALA A 144 6.68 1.24 -12.74
N LEU A 145 5.92 0.53 -13.59
CA LEU A 145 6.44 -0.18 -14.74
C LEU A 145 7.02 0.80 -15.78
N ASN A 146 6.34 1.91 -16.05
CA ASN A 146 6.85 2.95 -16.96
C ASN A 146 8.11 3.61 -16.40
N ALA A 147 8.12 3.99 -15.12
CA ALA A 147 9.32 4.51 -14.46
C ALA A 147 10.49 3.52 -14.52
N THR A 148 10.22 2.21 -14.35
CA THR A 148 11.24 1.17 -14.48
C THR A 148 11.76 1.04 -15.91
N LYS A 149 10.90 1.17 -16.93
CA LYS A 149 11.32 1.20 -18.34
C LYS A 149 12.21 2.40 -18.63
N GLU A 150 11.86 3.58 -18.13
CA GLU A 150 12.65 4.81 -18.26
C GLU A 150 14.01 4.65 -17.59
N MET A 151 14.06 4.23 -16.31
CA MET A 151 15.31 3.94 -15.62
C MET A 151 16.15 2.90 -16.36
N ARG A 152 15.53 1.85 -16.92
CA ARG A 152 16.25 0.85 -17.73
C ARG A 152 16.84 1.45 -19.01
N THR A 153 16.15 2.40 -19.66
CA THR A 153 16.70 3.11 -20.82
C THR A 153 17.85 4.02 -20.43
N GLU A 154 17.75 4.72 -19.30
CA GLU A 154 18.83 5.57 -18.77
C GLU A 154 20.06 4.76 -18.38
N VAL A 155 19.89 3.68 -17.62
CA VAL A 155 20.98 2.77 -17.23
C VAL A 155 21.67 2.16 -18.45
N ARG A 156 20.91 1.87 -19.52
CA ARG A 156 21.49 1.41 -20.79
C ARG A 156 22.33 2.50 -21.44
N GLY A 157 21.84 3.73 -21.49
CA GLY A 157 22.60 4.89 -21.97
C GLY A 157 23.89 5.09 -21.18
N VAL A 158 23.83 5.10 -19.84
CA VAL A 158 25.01 5.23 -18.98
C VAL A 158 25.99 4.07 -19.18
N ARG A 159 25.50 2.83 -19.33
CA ARG A 159 26.35 1.67 -19.61
C ARG A 159 27.07 1.80 -20.96
N GLU A 160 26.37 2.26 -22.00
CA GLU A 160 26.95 2.50 -23.31
C GLU A 160 28.02 3.61 -23.24
N GLU A 161 27.76 4.69 -22.50
CA GLU A 161 28.74 5.76 -22.26
C GLU A 161 29.98 5.25 -21.52
N LEU A 162 29.81 4.44 -20.46
CA LEU A 162 30.93 3.80 -19.75
C LEU A 162 31.71 2.83 -20.64
N GLN A 163 31.03 2.04 -21.47
CA GLN A 163 31.69 1.15 -22.43
C GLN A 163 32.52 1.95 -23.43
N GLN A 164 32.02 3.09 -23.90
CA GLN A 164 32.74 3.98 -24.80
C GLN A 164 33.93 4.66 -24.11
N ALA A 165 33.76 5.13 -22.87
CA ALA A 165 34.86 5.66 -22.06
C ALA A 165 35.97 4.60 -21.87
N GLY A 166 35.61 3.35 -21.60
CA GLY A 166 36.57 2.24 -21.53
C GLY A 166 37.33 2.02 -22.85
N LYS A 167 36.65 2.13 -24.00
CA LYS A 167 37.31 2.07 -25.32
C LYS A 167 38.27 3.24 -25.55
N ILE A 168 37.97 4.43 -25.03
CA ILE A 168 38.88 5.60 -25.10
C ILE A 168 40.14 5.33 -24.28
N THR A 169 39.99 4.88 -23.04
CA THR A 169 41.13 4.56 -22.16
C THR A 169 42.00 3.47 -22.77
N ALA A 170 41.42 2.56 -23.56
CA ALA A 170 42.13 1.53 -24.32
C ALA A 170 42.68 1.99 -25.68
N GLY A 171 42.56 3.28 -26.05
CA GLY A 171 43.11 3.85 -27.28
C GLY A 171 42.26 3.64 -28.55
N GLY A 172 40.99 3.27 -28.42
CA GLY A 172 40.07 3.07 -29.55
C GLY A 172 39.52 4.36 -30.18
N SER A 173 39.27 4.33 -31.49
CA SER A 173 38.62 5.42 -32.24
C SER A 173 37.14 5.57 -31.87
N TYR A 174 36.72 6.79 -31.54
CA TYR A 174 35.42 7.10 -30.92
C TYR A 174 34.30 7.43 -31.95
N LEU A 175 33.02 7.24 -31.57
CA LEU A 175 31.77 7.48 -32.34
C LEU A 175 30.96 8.72 -31.85
N LEU A 176 31.59 9.89 -31.63
CA LEU A 176 30.99 11.11 -30.99
C LEU A 176 30.36 12.00 -32.06
N ARG A 177 30.64 11.68 -33.33
CA ARG A 177 30.23 12.46 -34.48
C ARG A 177 28.71 12.57 -34.65
N THR A 178 27.93 11.67 -34.04
CA THR A 178 26.47 11.67 -34.20
C THR A 178 25.72 12.52 -33.17
N LYS A 179 26.29 12.80 -31.97
CA LYS A 179 25.61 13.59 -30.92
C LYS A 179 25.82 15.12 -31.04
N PHE A 180 26.80 15.58 -31.82
CA PHE A 180 27.02 17.02 -32.06
C PHE A 180 26.22 17.60 -33.23
N LEU A 181 25.48 16.77 -33.97
CA LEU A 181 24.57 17.22 -35.04
C LEU A 181 23.11 17.35 -34.56
N ASP A 182 22.86 17.23 -33.25
CA ASP A 182 21.55 17.46 -32.63
C ASP A 182 21.25 18.97 -32.55
N PRO A 183 20.14 19.45 -33.13
CA PRO A 183 19.75 20.87 -33.13
C PRO A 183 19.71 21.52 -31.74
N LYS A 184 19.52 20.74 -30.66
CA LYS A 184 19.45 21.29 -29.30
C LYS A 184 20.77 21.88 -28.78
N TYR A 185 21.90 21.57 -29.44
CA TYR A 185 23.22 22.08 -29.09
C TYR A 185 23.74 23.15 -30.06
N ALA A 186 22.91 23.68 -30.96
CA ALA A 186 23.26 24.77 -31.88
C ALA A 186 23.88 26.03 -31.23
N PRO A 187 23.54 26.43 -29.99
CA PRO A 187 24.22 27.55 -29.32
C PRO A 187 25.69 27.28 -29.00
N LEU A 188 26.08 26.00 -28.85
CA LEU A 188 27.47 25.60 -28.65
C LEU A 188 28.24 25.61 -29.99
N ASP A 189 27.58 25.35 -31.11
CA ASP A 189 28.21 25.43 -32.45
C ASP A 189 28.65 26.88 -32.78
N GLY A 190 27.87 27.89 -32.36
CA GLY A 190 28.18 29.31 -32.59
C GLY A 190 29.33 29.87 -31.75
N HIS A 191 29.61 29.30 -30.58
CA HIS A 191 30.76 29.68 -29.73
C HIS A 191 32.06 28.93 -30.08
N TRP A 192 31.97 27.90 -30.91
CA TRP A 192 33.04 26.92 -31.15
C TRP A 192 33.34 26.78 -32.66
N SER A 193 33.38 27.90 -33.38
CA SER A 193 33.79 27.92 -34.79
C SER A 193 35.32 27.76 -34.95
N PRO A 194 35.82 27.10 -36.01
CA PRO A 194 37.21 26.62 -36.14
C PRO A 194 38.28 27.68 -36.41
N ALA A 195 37.97 28.98 -36.37
CA ALA A 195 38.90 30.01 -36.82
C ALA A 195 40.09 30.22 -35.88
N ASP A 196 39.88 30.13 -34.56
CA ASP A 196 40.90 30.52 -33.58
C ASP A 196 41.91 29.39 -33.27
N SER A 197 41.49 28.12 -33.34
CA SER A 197 42.33 26.96 -32.98
C SER A 197 43.44 26.69 -34.01
N TYR A 198 43.14 26.84 -35.30
CA TYR A 198 44.13 26.69 -36.37
C TYR A 198 45.09 27.89 -36.47
N ALA A 199 44.63 29.10 -36.11
CA ALA A 199 45.46 30.29 -36.06
C ALA A 199 46.51 30.22 -34.93
N ASP A 200 46.14 29.73 -33.74
CA ASP A 200 47.10 29.55 -32.64
C ASP A 200 48.14 28.47 -32.96
N LEU A 201 47.73 27.38 -33.61
CA LEU A 201 48.66 26.34 -34.04
C LEU A 201 49.70 26.88 -35.05
N ALA A 202 49.24 27.58 -36.09
CA ALA A 202 50.13 28.18 -37.09
C ALA A 202 51.12 29.17 -36.46
N LYS A 203 50.64 29.97 -35.48
CA LYS A 203 51.47 30.93 -34.76
C LYS A 203 52.46 30.27 -33.81
N SER A 204 52.03 29.20 -33.14
CA SER A 204 52.88 28.36 -32.28
C SER A 204 54.01 27.72 -33.08
N THR A 205 53.71 27.18 -34.27
CA THR A 205 54.70 26.63 -35.21
C THR A 205 55.70 27.70 -35.68
N ALA A 206 55.23 28.89 -36.04
CA ALA A 206 56.11 29.99 -36.44
C ALA A 206 57.03 30.46 -35.31
N ASN A 207 56.52 30.51 -34.07
CA ASN A 207 57.31 30.88 -32.90
C ASN A 207 58.33 29.79 -32.52
N ALA A 208 57.97 28.52 -32.65
CA ALA A 208 58.90 27.41 -32.46
C ALA A 208 60.04 27.44 -33.48
N ALA A 209 59.73 27.69 -34.76
CA ALA A 209 60.74 27.81 -35.81
C ALA A 209 61.76 28.92 -35.52
N LYS A 210 61.30 30.12 -35.13
CA LYS A 210 62.19 31.22 -34.73
C LYS A 210 63.06 30.88 -33.52
N PHE A 211 62.48 30.24 -32.50
CA PHE A 211 63.22 29.85 -31.31
C PHE A 211 64.38 28.90 -31.61
N PHE A 212 64.16 27.88 -32.45
CA PHE A 212 65.22 26.92 -32.79
C PHE A 212 66.26 27.51 -33.75
N GLU A 213 65.88 28.45 -34.62
CA GLU A 213 66.80 29.23 -35.45
C GLU A 213 67.79 30.05 -34.58
N ASP A 214 67.29 30.67 -33.51
CA ASP A 214 68.09 31.50 -32.60
C ASP A 214 68.93 30.69 -31.59
N GLN A 215 68.49 29.49 -31.18
CA GLN A 215 69.14 28.67 -30.14
C GLN A 215 70.23 27.73 -30.67
N GLY A 216 70.21 27.36 -31.95
CA GLY A 216 71.21 26.48 -32.57
C GLY A 216 71.23 25.03 -32.08
N ASP A 217 70.30 24.62 -31.21
CA ASP A 217 70.24 23.28 -30.61
C ASP A 217 69.55 22.26 -31.54
N LYS A 218 70.32 21.79 -32.52
CA LYS A 218 69.87 20.90 -33.59
C LYS A 218 69.37 19.53 -33.12
N GLU A 219 69.75 19.08 -31.92
CA GLU A 219 69.35 17.77 -31.41
C GLU A 219 67.94 17.79 -30.81
N VAL A 220 67.60 18.86 -30.07
CA VAL A 220 66.22 19.06 -29.58
C VAL A 220 65.27 19.36 -30.73
N GLU A 221 65.71 20.15 -31.72
CA GLU A 221 64.94 20.46 -32.92
C GLU A 221 64.58 19.20 -33.74
N LYS A 222 65.55 18.29 -33.93
CA LYS A 222 65.33 17.00 -34.63
C LYS A 222 64.31 16.10 -33.95
N LEU A 223 64.14 16.19 -32.63
CA LEU A 223 63.15 15.42 -31.88
C LEU A 223 61.77 16.11 -31.88
N PHE A 224 61.75 17.44 -31.95
CA PHE A 224 60.54 18.24 -31.90
C PHE A 224 59.72 18.19 -33.20
N TRP A 225 60.33 18.33 -34.37
CA TRP A 225 59.59 18.39 -35.64
C TRP A 225 58.92 17.09 -36.10
N PRO A 226 59.48 15.88 -35.88
CA PRO A 226 58.86 14.63 -36.31
C PRO A 226 57.46 14.39 -35.75
N GLN A 227 57.12 14.93 -34.58
CA GLN A 227 55.79 14.77 -33.99
C GLN A 227 54.69 15.59 -34.71
N PHE A 228 55.09 16.56 -35.55
CA PHE A 228 54.19 17.35 -36.39
C PHE A 228 54.20 16.89 -37.86
N ASN A 229 55.11 16.00 -38.25
CA ASN A 229 55.15 15.42 -39.58
C ASN A 229 54.12 14.30 -39.71
N ALA A 230 53.25 14.40 -40.73
CA ALA A 230 52.10 13.52 -40.91
C ALA A 230 52.50 12.03 -41.04
N PRO A 231 51.77 11.09 -40.40
CA PRO A 231 51.99 9.66 -40.58
C PRO A 231 51.50 9.19 -41.96
N ALA A 232 52.19 8.20 -42.53
CA ALA A 232 52.03 7.75 -43.92
C ALA A 232 50.74 6.97 -44.26
N ARG A 233 49.74 6.80 -43.37
CA ARG A 233 48.42 6.22 -43.71
C ARG A 233 47.24 6.75 -42.86
N PRO A 234 46.00 6.79 -43.41
CA PRO A 234 44.97 7.73 -42.96
C PRO A 234 43.94 7.14 -41.97
N LEU A 235 43.74 7.84 -40.86
CA LEU A 235 42.40 8.04 -40.27
C LEU A 235 41.89 9.40 -40.80
N PRO A 236 40.57 9.73 -40.77
CA PRO A 236 40.09 11.00 -41.27
C PRO A 236 40.82 12.13 -40.53
N LEU A 237 41.71 12.82 -41.26
CA LEU A 237 42.70 13.75 -40.73
C LEU A 237 42.05 14.87 -39.90
N SER A 238 40.81 15.24 -40.22
CA SER A 238 40.05 16.32 -39.57
C SER A 238 39.70 16.05 -38.11
N GLU A 239 39.22 14.84 -37.76
CA GLU A 239 38.71 14.55 -36.41
C GLU A 239 39.84 14.41 -35.38
N LYS A 240 40.97 13.83 -35.79
CA LYS A 240 42.18 13.76 -34.96
C LYS A 240 42.83 15.12 -34.78
N MET A 241 42.93 15.90 -35.85
CA MET A 241 43.48 17.26 -35.77
C MET A 241 42.59 18.17 -34.92
N ALA A 242 41.27 18.00 -34.97
CA ALA A 242 40.35 18.75 -34.11
C ALA A 242 40.52 18.40 -32.62
N ALA A 243 40.62 17.11 -32.28
CA ALA A 243 40.85 16.68 -30.89
C ALA A 243 42.21 17.13 -30.35
N VAL A 244 43.26 17.08 -31.16
CA VAL A 244 44.59 17.57 -30.80
C VAL A 244 44.58 19.09 -30.67
N ALA A 245 43.92 19.82 -31.57
CA ALA A 245 43.77 21.28 -31.48
C ALA A 245 43.00 21.71 -30.22
N GLU A 246 41.93 20.99 -29.84
CA GLU A 246 41.19 21.27 -28.60
C GLU A 246 42.02 20.96 -27.36
N LEU A 247 42.78 19.86 -27.35
CA LEU A 247 43.68 19.55 -26.25
C LEU A 247 44.74 20.66 -26.09
N HIS A 248 45.35 21.10 -27.19
CA HIS A 248 46.29 22.23 -27.21
C HIS A 248 45.66 23.54 -26.72
N ARG A 249 44.40 23.81 -27.08
CA ARG A 249 43.69 25.02 -26.65
C ARG A 249 43.40 24.99 -25.14
N VAL A 250 42.88 23.88 -24.62
CA VAL A 250 42.55 23.73 -23.19
C VAL A 250 43.81 23.72 -22.35
N SER A 251 44.86 23.02 -22.77
CA SER A 251 46.15 23.06 -22.09
C SER A 251 46.75 24.45 -22.14
N GLY A 252 46.59 25.20 -23.23
CA GLY A 252 47.07 26.58 -23.37
C GLY A 252 46.38 27.54 -22.42
N LEU A 253 45.06 27.42 -22.25
CA LEU A 253 44.29 28.21 -21.29
C LEU A 253 44.69 27.91 -19.84
N ALA A 254 44.82 26.64 -19.49
CA ALA A 254 45.27 26.22 -18.16
C ALA A 254 46.69 26.72 -17.86
N MET A 255 47.58 26.59 -18.84
CA MET A 255 48.95 27.09 -18.76
C MET A 255 48.96 28.61 -18.54
N ARG A 256 48.23 29.36 -19.36
CA ARG A 256 48.16 30.81 -19.25
C ARG A 256 47.66 31.28 -17.89
N SER A 257 46.66 30.62 -17.32
CA SER A 257 46.17 30.91 -15.97
C SER A 257 47.29 30.83 -14.94
N VAL A 258 48.13 29.78 -14.97
CA VAL A 258 49.24 29.64 -14.02
C VAL A 258 50.33 30.68 -14.26
N ILE A 259 50.66 31.00 -15.52
CA ILE A 259 51.63 32.06 -15.84
C ILE A 259 51.14 33.43 -15.35
N ASP A 260 49.87 33.77 -15.52
CA ASP A 260 49.31 35.03 -15.03
C ASP A 260 49.43 35.15 -13.48
N HIS A 261 49.38 34.02 -12.76
CA HIS A 261 49.58 33.99 -11.30
C HIS A 261 51.06 34.05 -10.90
N LEU A 262 51.95 33.38 -11.64
CA LEU A 262 53.39 33.37 -11.35
C LEU A 262 54.09 34.66 -11.81
N TRP A 263 53.59 35.29 -12.89
CA TRP A 263 54.15 36.47 -13.54
C TRP A 263 53.10 37.53 -13.87
N PRO A 264 52.47 38.16 -12.85
CA PRO A 264 51.44 39.18 -13.08
C PRO A 264 51.95 40.40 -13.88
N LYS A 265 53.26 40.66 -13.85
CA LYS A 265 53.93 41.75 -14.60
C LYS A 265 54.81 41.24 -15.75
N GLY A 266 54.82 39.93 -16.03
CA GLY A 266 55.66 39.34 -17.05
C GLY A 266 55.15 39.55 -18.48
N PRO A 267 55.98 39.25 -19.49
CA PRO A 267 55.53 39.25 -20.88
C PRO A 267 54.37 38.26 -21.04
N LYS A 268 53.28 38.70 -21.68
CA LYS A 268 52.12 37.83 -21.94
C LYS A 268 52.37 37.03 -23.21
N PRO A 269 52.50 35.69 -23.13
CA PRO A 269 52.68 34.89 -24.32
C PRO A 269 51.46 34.98 -25.22
N ASN A 270 51.72 35.13 -26.51
CA ASN A 270 50.68 35.28 -27.51
C ASN A 270 50.50 34.01 -28.36
N SER A 271 51.08 32.89 -27.92
CA SER A 271 51.04 31.56 -28.56
C SER A 271 51.24 30.45 -27.53
N TYR A 272 50.78 29.24 -27.85
CA TYR A 272 51.01 28.04 -27.03
C TYR A 272 52.50 27.72 -26.79
N PHE A 273 53.34 27.75 -27.83
CA PHE A 273 54.79 27.51 -27.67
C PHE A 273 55.45 28.54 -26.74
N GLY A 274 55.08 29.81 -26.85
CA GLY A 274 55.55 30.86 -25.94
C GLY A 274 55.12 30.64 -24.49
N LEU A 275 53.92 30.10 -24.26
CA LEU A 275 53.49 29.67 -22.92
C LEU A 275 54.40 28.56 -22.41
N VAL A 276 54.61 27.50 -23.19
CA VAL A 276 55.47 26.36 -22.80
C VAL A 276 56.90 26.82 -22.48
N GLN A 277 57.49 27.71 -23.28
CA GLN A 277 58.82 28.27 -23.00
C GLN A 277 58.86 29.05 -21.68
N GLN A 278 57.85 29.89 -21.41
CA GLN A 278 57.80 30.62 -20.15
C GLN A 278 57.58 29.68 -18.94
N PHE A 279 56.86 28.57 -19.13
CA PHE A 279 56.74 27.51 -18.14
C PHE A 279 58.06 26.79 -17.87
N LEU A 280 58.85 26.51 -18.91
CA LEU A 280 60.16 25.89 -18.73
C LEU A 280 61.10 26.85 -17.97
N GLY A 281 60.95 28.16 -18.19
CA GLY A 281 61.58 29.21 -17.38
C GLY A 281 61.01 29.39 -15.96
N ALA A 282 59.94 28.68 -15.59
CA ALA A 282 59.30 28.82 -14.27
C ALA A 282 60.17 28.31 -13.12
N VAL A 283 60.95 27.25 -13.34
CA VAL A 283 61.73 26.61 -12.26
C VAL A 283 62.77 27.57 -11.66
N PRO A 284 63.68 28.20 -12.46
CA PRO A 284 64.63 29.17 -11.91
C PRO A 284 63.96 30.35 -11.20
N HIS A 285 62.78 30.78 -11.66
CA HIS A 285 62.05 31.88 -11.05
C HIS A 285 61.35 31.50 -9.75
N ILE A 286 60.76 30.31 -9.68
CA ILE A 286 60.22 29.76 -8.43
C ILE A 286 61.33 29.64 -7.40
N ASP A 287 62.52 29.22 -7.80
CA ASP A 287 63.68 29.17 -6.92
C ASP A 287 64.14 30.57 -6.50
N ALA A 288 64.13 31.56 -7.40
CA ALA A 288 64.41 32.96 -7.05
C ALA A 288 63.37 33.53 -6.06
N MET A 289 62.08 33.27 -6.26
CA MET A 289 61.01 33.66 -5.34
C MET A 289 61.17 33.00 -3.97
N ARG A 290 61.51 31.70 -3.93
CA ARG A 290 61.78 30.98 -2.68
C ARG A 290 62.95 31.60 -1.92
N ARG A 291 64.07 31.86 -2.61
CA ARG A 291 65.23 32.54 -2.02
C ARG A 291 64.85 33.93 -1.49
N SER A 292 64.07 34.68 -2.26
CA SER A 292 63.59 36.01 -1.88
C SER A 292 62.74 36.02 -0.62
N ALA A 293 61.80 35.08 -0.52
CA ALA A 293 60.97 34.92 0.67
C ALA A 293 61.79 34.53 1.90
N CYS A 294 62.80 33.66 1.74
CA CYS A 294 63.73 33.32 2.81
C CYS A 294 64.56 34.52 3.27
N ILE A 295 65.07 35.34 2.34
CA ILE A 295 65.85 36.55 2.64
C ILE A 295 64.98 37.56 3.40
N GLU A 296 63.74 37.80 2.96
CA GLU A 296 62.84 38.73 3.66
C GLU A 296 62.47 38.24 5.06
N GLY A 297 62.13 36.96 5.19
CA GLY A 297 61.86 36.35 6.49
C GLY A 297 63.07 36.48 7.44
N ALA A 298 64.28 36.25 6.93
CA ALA A 298 65.51 36.45 7.69
C ALA A 298 65.72 37.91 8.10
N ARG A 299 65.47 38.87 7.19
CA ARG A 299 65.54 40.32 7.48
C ARG A 299 64.57 40.72 8.59
N MET A 300 63.32 40.25 8.50
CA MET A 300 62.29 40.53 9.50
C MET A 300 62.65 39.93 10.87
N ALA A 301 63.13 38.68 10.89
CA ALA A 301 63.59 38.03 12.12
C ALA A 301 64.75 38.79 12.77
N LEU A 302 65.77 39.13 11.97
CA LEU A 302 66.95 39.82 12.46
C LEU A 302 66.64 41.24 12.96
N ALA A 303 65.73 41.95 12.29
CA ALA A 303 65.25 43.24 12.73
C ALA A 303 64.55 43.16 14.10
N ARG A 304 63.75 42.11 14.33
CA ARG A 304 63.11 41.88 15.64
C ARG A 304 64.12 41.59 16.73
N VAL A 305 65.11 40.74 16.47
CA VAL A 305 66.17 40.46 17.45
C VAL A 305 66.94 41.74 17.78
N LYS A 306 67.33 42.53 16.77
CA LYS A 306 68.01 43.81 16.96
C LYS A 306 67.19 44.84 17.73
N ALA A 307 65.86 44.79 17.65
CA ALA A 307 64.98 45.66 18.45
C ALA A 307 65.06 45.37 19.95
N TYR A 308 65.35 44.12 20.35
CA TYR A 308 65.60 43.78 21.74
C TYR A 308 67.07 44.00 22.13
N TRP A 309 68.00 43.75 21.19
CA TRP A 309 69.45 43.77 21.42
C TRP A 309 70.09 44.79 20.48
N THR A 310 70.06 46.07 20.86
CA THR A 310 70.41 47.20 19.99
C THR A 310 71.86 47.17 19.52
N ASP A 311 72.76 46.70 20.38
CA ASP A 311 74.20 46.64 20.13
C ASP A 311 74.61 45.42 19.29
N MET A 312 73.64 44.56 18.93
CA MET A 312 73.89 43.39 18.09
C MET A 312 74.28 43.80 16.67
N GLU A 313 75.40 43.26 16.19
CA GLU A 313 75.84 43.42 14.80
C GLU A 313 75.36 42.24 13.93
N ALA A 314 74.47 42.54 12.98
CA ALA A 314 73.82 41.56 12.12
C ALA A 314 74.80 40.71 11.28
N THR A 315 75.86 41.33 10.78
CA THR A 315 76.93 40.70 9.99
C THR A 315 77.75 39.73 10.83
N ILE A 316 78.07 40.08 12.08
CA ILE A 316 78.77 39.20 13.02
C ILE A 316 77.93 37.97 13.32
N VAL A 317 76.63 38.13 13.62
CA VAL A 317 75.72 37.01 13.90
C VAL A 317 75.57 36.06 12.71
N ALA A 318 75.59 36.60 11.48
CA ALA A 318 75.49 35.78 10.26
C ALA A 318 76.79 35.04 9.89
N THR A 319 77.95 35.50 10.38
CA THR A 319 79.27 35.00 9.92
C THR A 319 80.09 34.30 11.00
N GLN A 320 79.80 34.54 12.29
CA GLN A 320 80.58 34.02 13.40
C GLN A 320 79.72 33.11 14.28
N ASN A 321 80.29 31.97 14.68
CA ASN A 321 79.70 31.15 15.73
C ASN A 321 79.91 31.84 17.09
N PRO A 322 78.92 31.79 18.00
CA PRO A 322 79.04 32.41 19.31
C PRO A 322 80.26 31.86 20.06
N ALA A 323 81.15 32.76 20.48
CA ALA A 323 82.32 32.42 21.25
C ALA A 323 81.92 32.12 22.70
N GLY A 324 81.48 30.89 22.95
CA GLY A 324 81.16 30.38 24.29
C GLY A 324 79.67 30.23 24.56
N GLY A 325 79.19 28.99 24.53
CA GLY A 325 77.84 28.56 24.89
C GLY A 325 77.69 27.05 24.67
N GLN A 326 77.02 26.35 25.58
CA GLN A 326 77.08 24.88 25.71
C GLN A 326 76.32 24.10 24.61
N TYR A 327 75.59 24.80 23.72
CA TYR A 327 74.78 24.20 22.65
C TYR A 327 74.91 24.97 21.32
N SER A 328 74.89 24.25 20.19
CA SER A 328 74.96 24.82 18.84
C SER A 328 73.67 25.55 18.46
N ALA A 329 73.72 26.42 17.43
CA ALA A 329 72.53 27.10 16.90
C ALA A 329 71.42 26.11 16.48
N GLU A 330 71.82 24.91 16.04
CA GLU A 330 70.91 23.81 15.66
C GLU A 330 70.01 23.36 16.82
N HIS A 331 70.50 23.45 18.07
CA HIS A 331 69.75 23.06 19.26
C HIS A 331 68.48 23.90 19.48
N TYR A 332 68.45 25.12 18.94
CA TYR A 332 67.34 26.05 19.12
C TYR A 332 66.36 26.07 17.93
N LEU A 333 66.66 25.37 16.83
CA LEU A 333 65.84 25.41 15.61
C LEU A 333 64.38 24.98 15.85
N GLU A 334 64.17 23.94 16.66
CA GLU A 334 62.83 23.46 17.01
C GLU A 334 62.07 24.51 17.84
N GLN A 335 62.74 25.18 18.78
CA GLN A 335 62.14 26.21 19.63
C GLN A 335 61.74 27.47 18.86
N VAL A 336 62.41 27.77 17.74
CA VAL A 336 62.12 28.96 16.92
C VAL A 336 61.20 28.67 15.74
N THR A 337 60.81 27.41 15.52
CA THR A 337 60.01 27.00 14.34
C THR A 337 58.65 27.71 14.29
N GLU A 338 57.94 27.80 15.42
CA GLU A 338 56.65 28.51 15.48
C GLU A 338 56.80 30.01 15.18
N GLY A 339 57.83 30.65 15.75
CA GLY A 339 58.15 32.05 15.47
C GLY A 339 58.53 32.28 14.00
N ALA A 340 59.29 31.37 13.39
CA ALA A 340 59.66 31.41 11.98
C ALA A 340 58.42 31.31 11.07
N CYS A 341 57.45 30.45 11.39
CA CYS A 341 56.19 30.34 10.66
C CYS A 341 55.39 31.65 10.69
N LEU A 342 55.33 32.34 11.84
CA LEU A 342 54.63 33.62 11.97
C LEU A 342 55.31 34.73 11.15
N ILE A 343 56.64 34.74 11.10
CA ILE A 343 57.39 35.69 10.27
C ILE A 343 57.19 35.39 8.78
N GLY A 344 57.22 34.11 8.40
CA GLY A 344 56.95 33.67 7.03
C GLY A 344 55.56 34.09 6.55
N ALA A 345 54.55 34.07 7.42
CA ALA A 345 53.20 34.53 7.08
C ALA A 345 53.10 36.04 6.81
N GLN A 346 54.02 36.83 7.39
CA GLN A 346 54.05 38.29 7.24
C GLN A 346 55.01 38.76 6.13
N SER A 347 55.86 37.86 5.64
CA SER A 347 56.79 38.14 4.55
C SER A 347 56.04 38.35 3.23
N SER A 348 56.42 39.37 2.47
CA SER A 348 55.78 39.67 1.19
C SER A 348 56.04 38.57 0.16
N LYS A 349 54.97 38.06 -0.47
CA LYS A 349 55.05 37.01 -1.49
C LYS A 349 55.36 37.54 -2.90
N ASN A 350 55.39 38.86 -3.07
CA ASN A 350 55.43 39.53 -4.37
C ASN A 350 56.75 40.26 -4.66
N VAL A 351 57.72 40.20 -3.74
CA VAL A 351 59.02 40.88 -3.87
C VAL A 351 60.07 39.83 -4.21
N VAL A 352 60.72 39.99 -5.36
CA VAL A 352 61.86 39.19 -5.77
C VAL A 352 63.12 40.01 -5.49
N PHE A 353 64.02 39.47 -4.69
CA PHE A 353 65.37 39.97 -4.49
C PHE A 353 66.28 39.24 -5.47
N GLU A 354 67.03 40.01 -6.26
CA GLU A 354 67.96 39.49 -7.27
C GLU A 354 69.38 39.31 -6.70
#